data_AF-K1RR13-F1
#
_entry.id   AF-K1RR13-F1
#
_cell.length_a   1.000
_cell.length_b   1.000
_cell.length_c   1.000
_cell.angle_alpha   90.00
_cell.angle_beta   90.00
_cell.angle_gamma   90.00
#
_symmetry.space_group_name_H-M   'P 1'
#
loop_
_entity.id
_entity.type
_entity.pdbx_description
1 polymer ?
#
loop_
_entity_poly.entity_id
_entity_poly.type
_entity_poly.pdbx_seq_one_letter_code
_entity_poly.pdbx_strand_id
1 'polypeptide(L)' 'MKQTEAYQRLVEKGIRPSLQRIAIMDWLIKHPTHPTIEDVYKGLAESIPTLSKT' A
#
# COMPACT_ATOMS: atom_id res chain seq x y z
N MET A 1 6.67 -17.35 3.95
CA MET A 1 5.89 -16.08 4.00
C MET A 1 4.82 -16.16 2.93
N LYS A 2 3.53 -16.09 3.29
CA LYS A 2 2.46 -16.04 2.27
C LYS A 2 2.62 -14.73 1.50
N GLN A 3 2.85 -14.79 0.19
CA GLN A 3 2.88 -13.60 -0.64
C GLN A 3 1.45 -13.04 -0.71
N THR A 4 1.27 -11.78 -0.31
CA THR A 4 -0.03 -11.10 -0.36
C THR A 4 -0.41 -10.77 -1.80
N GLU A 5 -1.72 -10.65 -2.08
CA GLU A 5 -2.23 -10.23 -3.40
C GLU A 5 -1.57 -8.93 -3.87
N ALA A 6 -1.38 -7.98 -2.95
CA ALA A 6 -0.66 -6.74 -3.18
C ALA A 6 0.77 -6.95 -3.71
N TYR A 7 1.50 -7.93 -3.15
CA TYR A 7 2.85 -8.27 -3.60
C TYR A 7 2.84 -8.79 -5.04
N GLN A 8 1.93 -9.72 -5.36
CA GLN A 8 1.83 -10.33 -6.69
C GLN A 8 1.53 -9.27 -7.75
N ARG A 9 0.53 -8.41 -7.50
CA ARG A 9 0.17 -7.31 -8.42
C ARG A 9 1.33 -6.35 -8.68
N LEU A 10 2.16 -6.06 -7.68
CA LEU A 10 3.34 -5.21 -7.86
C LEU A 10 4.41 -5.90 -8.72
N VAL A 11 4.72 -7.17 -8.44
CA VAL A 11 5.73 -7.95 -9.18
C VAL A 11 5.32 -8.17 -10.63
N GLU A 12 4.06 -8.52 -10.88
CA GLU A 12 3.51 -8.69 -12.24
C GLU A 12 3.64 -7.43 -13.09
N LYS A 13 3.63 -6.25 -12.45
CA LYS A 13 3.82 -4.95 -13.12
C LYS A 13 5.27 -4.50 -13.14
N GLY A 14 6.22 -5.33 -12.70
CA GLY A 14 7.65 -4.99 -12.63
C GLY A 14 7.98 -3.95 -11.56
N ILE A 15 7.07 -3.69 -10.63
CA ILE A 15 7.26 -2.71 -9.54
C ILE A 15 7.91 -3.42 -8.37
N ARG A 16 9.08 -2.93 -7.92
CA ARG A 16 9.76 -3.45 -6.73
C ARG A 16 8.84 -3.35 -5.50
N PRO A 17 8.49 -4.47 -4.84
CA PRO A 17 7.54 -4.49 -3.74
C PRO A 17 8.21 -4.10 -2.42
N SER A 18 8.36 -2.79 -2.18
CA SER A 18 8.80 -2.27 -0.87
C SER A 18 7.68 -2.40 0.17
N LEU A 19 8.03 -2.34 1.45
CA LEU A 19 7.07 -2.43 2.55
C LEU A 19 5.95 -1.36 2.43
N GLN A 20 6.32 -0.12 2.11
CA GLN A 20 5.36 0.97 1.86
C GLN A 20 4.46 0.69 0.64
N ARG A 21 5.02 0.22 -0.48
CA ARG A 21 4.22 -0.07 -1.70
C ARG A 21 3.24 -1.21 -1.48
N ILE A 22 3.67 -2.27 -0.79
CA ILE A 22 2.79 -3.39 -0.43
C ILE A 22 1.67 -2.89 0.47
N ALA A 23 1.98 -2.10 1.49
CA ALA A 23 0.97 -1.57 2.43
C ALA A 23 -0.03 -0.64 1.75
N ILE A 24 0.43 0.26 0.88
CA ILE A 24 -0.45 1.14 0.08
C ILE A 24 -1.34 0.30 -0.83
N MET A 25 -0.78 -0.65 -1.57
CA MET A 25 -1.56 -1.51 -2.47
C MET A 25 -2.57 -2.37 -1.69
N ASP A 26 -2.18 -2.94 -0.55
CA ASP A 26 -3.07 -3.73 0.30
C ASP A 26 -4.22 -2.88 0.88
N TRP A 27 -3.93 -1.63 1.28
CA TRP A 27 -4.94 -0.70 1.73
C TRP A 27 -5.94 -0.35 0.62
N LEU A 28 -5.45 -0.11 -0.60
CA LEU A 28 -6.28 0.17 -1.78
C LEU A 28 -7.18 -1.01 -2.17
N ILE A 29 -6.69 -2.25 -2.06
CA ILE A 29 -7.48 -3.45 -2.33
C ILE A 29 -8.63 -3.58 -1.32
N LYS A 30 -8.37 -3.25 -0.04
CA LYS A 30 -9.35 -3.35 1.05
C LYS A 30 -10.38 -2.22 1.05
N HIS A 31 -10.07 -1.08 0.45
CA HIS A 31 -10.95 0.09 0.37
C HIS A 31 -11.27 0.40 -1.10
N PRO A 32 -12.32 -0.24 -1.68
CA PRO A 32 -12.72 -0.02 -3.07
C PRO A 32 -13.47 1.31 -3.24
N THR A 33 -12.83 2.39 -2.83
CA THR A 33 -13.26 3.78 -2.99
C THR A 33 -12.24 4.51 -3.87
N HIS A 34 -12.51 5.78 -4.20
CA HIS A 34 -11.50 6.67 -4.79
C HIS A 34 -10.90 7.54 -3.68
N PRO A 35 -9.94 7.01 -2.90
CA PRO A 35 -9.36 7.73 -1.77
C PRO A 35 -8.53 8.92 -2.24
N THR A 36 -8.43 9.92 -1.37
CA THR A 36 -7.40 10.95 -1.47
C THR A 36 -6.07 10.45 -0.90
N ILE A 37 -5.00 11.20 -1.13
CA ILE A 37 -3.68 10.91 -0.53
C ILE A 37 -3.79 10.97 1.00
N GLU A 38 -4.59 11.90 1.52
CA GLU A 38 -4.85 12.06 2.95
C GLU A 38 -5.51 10.83 3.56
N ASP A 39 -6.45 10.21 2.86
CA ASP A 39 -7.15 9.01 3.35
C ASP A 39 -6.20 7.83 3.49
N VAL A 40 -5.37 7.59 2.45
CA VAL A 40 -4.34 6.55 2.46
C VAL A 40 -3.31 6.82 3.55
N TYR A 41 -2.84 8.06 3.68
CA TYR A 41 -1.87 8.44 4.70
C TYR A 41 -2.41 8.24 6.11
N LYS A 42 -3.62 8.74 6.41
CA LYS A 42 -4.26 8.56 7.72
C LYS A 42 -4.46 7.09 8.05
N GLY A 43 -4.89 6.29 7.07
CA GLY A 43 -5.12 4.86 7.24
C GLY A 43 -3.85 4.02 7.47
N LEU A 44 -2.67 4.54 7.12
CA LEU A 44 -1.41 3.79 7.20
C LEU A 44 -0.39 4.40 8.17
N ALA A 45 -0.45 5.69 8.49
CA ALA A 45 0.54 6.39 9.31
C ALA A 45 0.65 5.80 10.73
N GLU A 46 -0.43 5.26 11.29
CA GLU A 46 -0.42 4.57 12.58
C GLU A 46 0.41 3.27 12.54
N SER A 47 0.39 2.57 11.41
CA SER A 47 1.08 1.29 11.22
C SER A 47 2.50 1.43 10.67
N ILE A 48 2.78 2.50 9.92
CA ILE A 48 4.05 2.76 9.25
C ILE A 48 4.53 4.17 9.62
N PRO A 49 5.29 4.33 10.72
CA PRO A 49 5.73 5.65 11.18
C PRO A 49 6.72 6.34 10.24
N THR A 50 7.34 5.60 9.33
CA THR A 50 8.24 6.13 8.29
C THR A 50 7.52 6.52 6.99
N LEU A 51 6.19 6.39 6.95
CA LEU A 51 5.41 6.80 5.79
C LEU A 51 5.37 8.33 5.71
N SER A 52 5.78 8.89 4.58
CA SER A 52 5.70 10.30 4.26
C SER A 52 4.65 10.56 3.18
N LYS A 53 4.26 11.83 3.00
CA LYS A 53 3.36 12.28 1.91
C LYS A 53 4.11 12.73 0.65
N THR A 54 5.40 12.41 0.57
CA THR A 54 6.30 12.80 -0.53
C THR A 54 6.19 11.82 -1.68
#